data_AF-A0A9W6ZM59-F1
#
_entry.id   AF-A0A9W6ZM59-F1
#
_cell.length_a   1.000
_cell.length_b   1.000
_cell.length_c   1.000
_cell.angle_alpha   90.00
_cell.angle_beta   90.00
_cell.angle_gamma   90.00
#
_symmetry.space_group_name_H-M   'P 1'
#
loop_
_entity.id
_entity.type
_entity.pdbx_description
1 polymer ?
#
loop_
_entity_poly.entity_id
_entity_poly.type
_entity_poly.pdbx_seq_one_letter_code
_entity_poly.pdbx_strand_id
1 'polypeptide(L)'
;MGDDADVLNKLSRLLETQSIGTDGESTQELVNKISSQMDGVSVTSGSGGNFLSTMNKSSVMMPNRKTPYEVWAEKQQSPAKRTPPKLNNKEFDSLVSKLHSSNKKKEQTIMAQSNANLAAELQHLHFKPELNKKSRDETKDMKKLIERQDGMIQKKNAELQKQRDAARAQEMQECTFKPMLAGAKKGTILLKRAGKSTQGKRADEMLNWEKDKETRRLQRKQIVEEMEEAELSFAPHLNRRSLMLTEKMRKEGKYTVDRATGQTASTPRRHAGKLAGELAAKASVAGHEEETFTPVINTRSAPRSGQDVHSRLYEKAVEQNINKHNEQLDLRKRLLKEVPQKKWETERMQGSGPAAWVQSARSDVKNRSFSQDTMIDDSLDPPINVLEYDPKYNFILEKIRFSGQ
;
A
#
# COMPACT_ATOMS: atom_id res chain seq x y z
N MET A 1 45.69 -1.36 -33.20
CA MET A 1 44.50 -1.81 -32.41
C MET A 1 44.95 -2.56 -31.16
N GLY A 2 45.81 -1.95 -30.33
CA GLY A 2 46.35 -2.58 -29.12
C GLY A 2 46.16 -1.76 -27.84
N ASP A 3 45.72 -0.50 -27.94
CA ASP A 3 45.72 0.41 -26.81
C ASP A 3 44.42 0.38 -25.98
N ASP A 4 43.30 -0.03 -26.57
CA ASP A 4 42.00 -0.08 -25.87
C ASP A 4 41.91 -1.24 -24.85
N ALA A 5 42.62 -2.35 -25.12
CA ALA A 5 42.67 -3.48 -24.19
C ALA A 5 43.46 -3.14 -22.91
N ASP A 6 44.49 -2.29 -23.04
CA ASP A 6 45.31 -1.85 -21.91
C ASP A 6 44.58 -0.82 -21.03
N VAL A 7 43.72 0.02 -21.60
CA VAL A 7 42.88 0.96 -20.84
C VAL A 7 41.83 0.20 -20.03
N LEU A 8 41.19 -0.81 -20.61
CA LEU A 8 40.20 -1.63 -19.90
C LEU A 8 40.85 -2.49 -18.81
N ASN A 9 42.03 -3.06 -19.04
CA ASN A 9 42.76 -3.81 -18.02
C ASN A 9 43.27 -2.91 -16.88
N LYS A 10 43.67 -1.66 -17.17
CA LYS A 10 44.05 -0.68 -16.14
C LYS A 10 42.84 -0.24 -15.31
N LEU A 11 41.69 -0.01 -15.93
CA LEU A 11 40.44 0.30 -15.23
C LEU A 11 39.94 -0.88 -14.38
N SER A 12 40.06 -2.10 -14.89
CA SER A 12 39.70 -3.31 -14.15
C SER A 12 40.58 -3.48 -12.90
N ARG A 13 41.90 -3.28 -12.99
CA ARG A 13 42.80 -3.32 -11.82
C ARG A 13 42.53 -2.20 -10.82
N LEU A 14 42.19 -1.00 -11.28
CA LEU A 14 41.85 0.12 -10.40
C LEU A 14 40.59 -0.18 -9.56
N LEU A 15 39.56 -0.76 -10.19
CA LEU A 15 38.34 -1.16 -9.48
C LEU A 15 38.57 -2.34 -8.53
N GLU A 16 39.46 -3.27 -8.88
CA GLU A 16 39.81 -4.41 -8.03
C GLU A 16 40.58 -3.98 -6.77
N THR A 17 41.45 -2.95 -6.88
CA THR A 17 42.13 -2.37 -5.71
C THR A 17 41.22 -1.51 -4.80
N GLN A 18 40.03 -1.12 -5.26
CA GLN A 18 39.05 -0.38 -4.46
C GLN A 18 38.00 -1.28 -3.79
N SER A 19 37.99 -2.58 -4.09
CA SER A 19 36.98 -3.53 -3.63
C SER A 19 37.31 -4.25 -2.31
N ILE A 20 38.44 -3.95 -1.66
CA ILE A 20 38.83 -4.60 -0.39
C ILE A 20 39.03 -3.52 0.68
N GLY A 21 37.99 -3.36 1.50
CA GLY A 21 37.96 -2.47 2.66
C GLY A 21 36.57 -2.53 3.30
N THR A 22 36.26 -3.61 3.98
CA THR A 22 35.01 -3.83 4.75
C THR A 22 34.98 -3.08 6.08
N ASP A 23 35.72 -2.00 6.22
CA ASP A 23 35.96 -1.36 7.50
C ASP A 23 35.42 0.06 7.42
N GLY A 24 34.10 0.21 7.55
CA GLY A 24 33.39 1.36 8.13
C GLY A 24 33.78 2.81 7.80
N GLU A 25 34.65 3.06 6.82
CA GLU A 25 35.07 4.41 6.44
C GLU A 25 33.90 5.10 5.74
N SER A 26 33.49 6.22 6.33
CA SER A 26 32.39 7.04 5.85
C SER A 26 32.60 7.42 4.40
N THR A 27 31.56 7.30 3.56
CA THR A 27 31.57 7.73 2.16
C THR A 27 32.05 9.18 1.97
N GLN A 28 32.04 10.02 3.01
CA GLN A 28 32.63 11.36 2.98
C GLN A 28 34.17 11.38 2.98
N GLU A 29 34.84 10.44 3.67
CA GLU A 29 36.31 10.36 3.66
C GLU A 29 36.83 9.91 2.29
N LEU A 30 36.10 9.01 1.63
CA LEU A 30 36.44 8.54 0.29
C LEU A 30 36.32 9.65 -0.77
N VAL A 31 35.29 10.51 -0.65
CA VAL A 31 35.14 11.71 -1.50
C VAL A 31 36.26 12.72 -1.23
N ASN A 32 36.66 12.94 0.03
CA ASN A 32 37.76 13.83 0.37
C ASN A 32 39.13 13.30 -0.12
N LYS A 33 39.33 11.98 -0.15
CA LYS A 33 40.55 11.33 -0.67
C LYS A 33 40.64 11.42 -2.19
N ILE A 34 39.52 11.32 -2.90
CA ILE A 34 39.47 11.53 -4.35
C ILE A 34 39.73 12.99 -4.70
N SER A 35 39.15 13.93 -3.93
CA SER A 35 39.38 15.37 -4.16
C SER A 35 40.84 15.76 -3.94
N SER A 36 41.53 15.19 -2.94
CA SER A 36 42.95 15.47 -2.69
C SER A 36 43.91 14.84 -3.71
N GLN A 37 43.52 13.75 -4.39
CA GLN A 37 44.30 13.18 -5.47
C GLN A 37 44.17 13.96 -6.80
N MET A 38 43.07 14.69 -7.02
CA MET A 38 42.89 15.47 -8.25
C MET A 38 43.57 16.85 -8.18
N ASP A 39 43.71 17.45 -7.00
CA ASP A 39 44.40 18.74 -6.82
C ASP A 39 45.95 18.64 -6.90
N GLY A 40 46.49 17.42 -6.94
CA GLY A 40 47.95 17.18 -7.05
C GLY A 40 48.52 17.18 -8.48
N VAL A 41 47.68 17.21 -9.52
CA VAL A 41 48.12 17.27 -10.93
C VAL A 41 48.03 18.71 -11.44
N SER A 42 48.68 19.62 -10.71
CA SER A 42 49.00 20.95 -11.23
C SER A 42 50.25 20.80 -12.08
N VAL A 43 50.05 20.75 -13.41
CA VAL A 43 51.13 20.89 -14.39
C VAL A 43 51.73 22.28 -14.18
N THR A 44 52.87 22.30 -13.50
CA THR A 44 53.71 23.48 -13.32
C THR A 44 54.14 23.98 -14.69
N SER A 45 53.51 25.08 -15.12
CA SER A 45 53.93 25.89 -16.25
C SER A 45 55.26 26.56 -15.91
N GLY A 46 56.34 25.82 -16.15
CA GLY A 46 57.69 26.34 -16.21
C GLY A 46 57.83 27.32 -17.36
N SER A 47 57.95 28.58 -16.98
CA SER A 47 58.80 29.62 -17.57
C SER A 47 59.64 29.24 -18.81
N GLY A 48 59.43 30.01 -19.88
CA GLY A 48 60.53 30.58 -20.67
C GLY A 48 61.31 29.63 -21.57
N GLY A 49 60.81 29.42 -22.79
CA GLY A 49 61.57 28.77 -23.86
C GLY A 49 61.06 29.14 -25.24
N ASN A 50 61.60 30.23 -25.80
CA ASN A 50 61.50 30.57 -27.22
C ASN A 50 62.10 29.45 -28.06
N PHE A 51 61.28 28.52 -28.54
CA PHE A 51 61.69 27.57 -29.55
C PHE A 51 60.48 27.32 -30.47
N LEU A 52 60.70 27.41 -31.78
CA LEU A 52 59.70 27.29 -32.86
C LEU A 52 59.07 28.60 -33.37
N SER A 53 59.92 29.61 -33.58
CA SER A 53 59.80 30.45 -34.78
C SER A 53 60.59 29.77 -35.89
N THR A 54 59.93 28.93 -36.69
CA THR A 54 60.23 28.56 -38.09
C THR A 54 59.63 27.19 -38.38
N MET A 55 58.42 27.16 -38.96
CA MET A 55 58.09 26.32 -40.11
C MET A 55 56.61 26.48 -40.50
N ASN A 56 56.41 26.74 -41.80
CA ASN A 56 55.23 26.41 -42.62
C ASN A 56 53.92 27.15 -42.27
N LYS A 57 53.39 28.10 -43.05
CA LYS A 57 53.37 28.28 -44.52
C LYS A 57 53.01 27.02 -45.32
N SER A 58 51.96 26.33 -44.87
CA SER A 58 51.09 25.55 -45.75
C SER A 58 49.67 25.58 -45.17
N SER A 59 48.93 26.64 -45.49
CA SER A 59 47.49 26.73 -45.19
C SER A 59 46.75 25.74 -46.10
N VAL A 60 46.67 24.49 -45.65
CA VAL A 60 45.69 23.55 -46.15
C VAL A 60 44.36 24.05 -45.60
N MET A 61 43.57 24.74 -46.43
CA MET A 61 42.21 25.09 -46.08
C MET A 61 41.43 23.79 -45.90
N MET A 62 41.29 23.36 -44.64
CA MET A 62 40.39 22.28 -44.29
C MET A 62 38.98 22.72 -44.70
N PRO A 63 38.21 21.87 -45.40
CA PRO A 63 36.83 22.19 -45.74
C PRO A 63 36.08 22.55 -44.47
N ASN A 64 35.25 23.60 -44.56
CA ASN A 64 34.52 24.27 -43.47
C ASN A 64 33.53 23.32 -42.78
N ARG A 65 34.04 22.29 -42.12
CA ARG A 65 33.30 21.27 -41.39
C ARG A 65 33.42 21.62 -39.92
N LYS A 66 32.27 21.81 -39.28
CA LYS A 66 32.18 22.03 -37.85
C LYS A 66 33.00 20.96 -37.14
N THR A 67 33.88 21.39 -36.25
CA THR A 67 34.67 20.46 -35.44
C THR A 67 33.72 19.57 -34.64
N PRO A 68 34.11 18.33 -34.30
CA PRO A 68 33.29 17.49 -33.42
C PRO A 68 32.89 18.23 -32.13
N TYR A 69 33.74 19.13 -31.64
CA TYR A 69 33.45 20.02 -30.52
C TYR A 69 32.35 21.05 -30.84
N GLU A 70 32.37 21.71 -31.99
CA GLU A 70 31.31 22.64 -32.42
C GLU A 70 29.98 21.93 -32.67
N VAL A 71 29.99 20.71 -33.22
CA VAL A 71 28.78 19.88 -33.39
C VAL A 71 28.23 19.47 -32.03
N TRP A 72 29.11 19.11 -31.08
CA TRP A 72 28.71 18.83 -29.70
C TRP A 72 28.18 20.09 -29.01
N ALA A 73 28.84 21.25 -29.18
CA ALA A 73 28.44 22.52 -28.59
C ALA A 73 27.11 23.06 -29.17
N GLU A 74 26.85 22.88 -30.47
CA GLU A 74 25.54 23.17 -31.06
C GLU A 74 24.46 22.24 -30.53
N LYS A 75 24.75 20.94 -30.35
CA LYS A 75 23.82 20.02 -29.68
C LYS A 75 23.62 20.35 -28.19
N GLN A 76 24.62 20.95 -27.56
CA GLN A 76 24.60 21.43 -26.18
C GLN A 76 24.23 22.90 -26.07
N GLN A 77 23.68 23.55 -27.13
CA GLN A 77 22.98 24.83 -26.98
C GLN A 77 21.83 24.57 -26.02
N SER A 78 22.14 24.81 -24.76
CA SER A 78 21.37 24.36 -23.62
C SER A 78 19.97 24.91 -23.77
N PRO A 79 18.91 24.08 -23.68
CA PRO A 79 17.57 24.62 -23.54
C PRO A 79 17.60 25.64 -22.41
N ALA A 80 17.09 26.85 -22.66
CA ALA A 80 17.17 27.99 -21.75
C ALA A 80 17.03 27.50 -20.30
N LYS A 81 18.01 27.83 -19.45
CA LYS A 81 18.15 27.33 -18.06
C LYS A 81 16.80 27.42 -17.35
N ARG A 82 16.00 26.35 -17.40
CA ARG A 82 14.71 26.28 -16.72
C ARG A 82 15.06 26.17 -15.24
N THR A 83 14.72 27.20 -14.48
CA THR A 83 14.79 27.10 -13.03
C THR A 83 13.91 25.92 -12.63
N PRO A 84 14.42 24.98 -11.82
CA PRO A 84 13.61 23.85 -11.39
C PRO A 84 12.39 24.41 -10.65
N PRO A 85 11.17 23.90 -10.93
CA PRO A 85 9.99 24.33 -10.22
C PRO A 85 10.21 24.12 -8.72
N LYS A 86 9.87 25.13 -7.91
CA LYS A 86 9.91 25.02 -6.45
C LYS A 86 8.84 24.01 -6.04
N LEU A 87 9.28 22.77 -5.79
CA LEU A 87 8.41 21.68 -5.36
C LEU A 87 7.92 21.93 -3.93
N ASN A 88 6.63 21.69 -3.69
CA ASN A 88 6.08 21.65 -2.34
C ASN A 88 6.63 20.42 -1.59
N ASN A 89 6.70 20.44 -0.25
CA ASN A 89 7.20 19.33 0.55
C ASN A 89 6.52 17.99 0.21
N LYS A 90 5.20 18.01 -0.05
CA LYS A 90 4.47 16.80 -0.49
C LYS A 90 4.91 16.29 -1.86
N GLU A 91 5.22 17.18 -2.78
CA GLU A 91 5.71 16.81 -4.12
C GLU A 91 7.15 16.31 -4.06
N PHE A 92 7.95 16.88 -3.17
CA PHE A 92 9.30 16.40 -2.86
C PHE A 92 9.27 14.96 -2.32
N ASP A 93 8.44 14.67 -1.32
CA ASP A 93 8.31 13.31 -0.78
C ASP A 93 7.83 12.30 -1.84
N SER A 94 6.90 12.72 -2.71
CA SER A 94 6.45 11.92 -3.85
C SER A 94 7.57 11.67 -4.85
N LEU A 95 8.39 12.68 -5.14
CA LEU A 95 9.54 12.57 -6.03
C LEU A 95 10.61 11.63 -5.46
N VAL A 96 10.95 11.77 -4.17
CA VAL A 96 11.89 10.89 -3.47
C VAL A 96 11.38 9.45 -3.49
N SER A 97 10.10 9.23 -3.23
CA SER A 97 9.48 7.89 -3.30
C SER A 97 9.53 7.30 -4.72
N LYS A 98 9.26 8.12 -5.75
CA LYS A 98 9.40 7.72 -7.17
C LYS A 98 10.84 7.42 -7.55
N LEU A 99 11.81 8.18 -7.02
CA LEU A 99 13.22 7.95 -7.27
C LEU A 99 13.69 6.63 -6.64
N HIS A 100 13.30 6.38 -5.38
CA HIS A 100 13.60 5.12 -4.72
C HIS A 100 12.95 3.91 -5.41
N SER A 101 11.69 4.03 -5.85
CA SER A 101 11.03 2.93 -6.57
C SER A 101 11.66 2.68 -7.94
N SER A 102 12.06 3.74 -8.65
CA SER A 102 12.80 3.65 -9.92
C SER A 102 14.17 2.99 -9.73
N ASN A 103 14.95 3.41 -8.74
CA ASN A 103 16.24 2.82 -8.42
C ASN A 103 16.11 1.36 -8.00
N LYS A 104 15.15 1.04 -7.12
CA LYS A 104 14.86 -0.34 -6.72
C LYS A 104 14.51 -1.22 -7.92
N LYS A 105 13.71 -0.70 -8.86
CA LYS A 105 13.37 -1.43 -10.10
C LYS A 105 14.59 -1.66 -10.97
N LYS A 106 15.47 -0.66 -11.12
CA LYS A 106 16.74 -0.80 -11.86
C LYS A 106 17.65 -1.84 -11.22
N GLU A 107 17.85 -1.79 -9.90
CA GLU A 107 18.63 -2.78 -9.17
C GLU A 107 18.06 -4.19 -9.33
N GLN A 108 16.74 -4.35 -9.24
CA GLN A 108 16.08 -5.63 -9.49
C GLN A 108 16.32 -6.15 -10.90
N THR A 109 16.25 -5.28 -11.92
CA THR A 109 16.53 -5.70 -13.30
C THR A 109 17.99 -6.09 -13.51
N ILE A 110 18.94 -5.35 -12.92
CA ILE A 110 20.37 -5.68 -12.98
C ILE A 110 20.64 -7.00 -12.27
N MET A 111 20.06 -7.21 -11.10
CA MET A 111 20.19 -8.46 -10.35
C MET A 111 19.57 -9.64 -11.10
N ALA A 112 18.40 -9.46 -11.72
CA ALA A 112 17.76 -10.50 -12.52
C ALA A 112 18.60 -10.86 -13.76
N GLN A 113 19.18 -9.86 -14.44
CA GLN A 113 20.06 -10.08 -15.58
C GLN A 113 21.37 -10.79 -15.16
N SER A 114 21.97 -10.38 -14.05
CA SER A 114 23.13 -11.05 -13.46
C SER A 114 22.83 -12.52 -13.14
N ASN A 115 21.70 -12.79 -12.49
CA ASN A 115 21.25 -14.14 -12.18
C ASN A 115 20.98 -14.99 -13.44
N ALA A 116 20.42 -14.37 -14.50
CA ALA A 116 20.20 -15.06 -15.77
C ALA A 116 21.51 -15.42 -16.47
N ASN A 117 22.49 -14.51 -16.46
CA ASN A 117 23.84 -14.77 -17.00
C ASN A 117 24.54 -15.89 -16.22
N LEU A 118 24.52 -15.81 -14.87
CA LEU A 118 25.06 -16.88 -14.02
C LEU A 118 24.38 -18.22 -14.28
N ALA A 119 23.06 -18.23 -14.47
CA ALA A 119 22.34 -19.45 -14.82
C ALA A 119 22.79 -20.03 -16.17
N ALA A 120 23.01 -19.19 -17.19
CA ALA A 120 23.52 -19.63 -18.49
C ALA A 120 24.96 -20.16 -18.40
N GLU A 121 25.83 -19.53 -17.62
CA GLU A 121 27.19 -20.01 -17.35
C GLU A 121 27.17 -21.36 -16.62
N LEU A 122 26.30 -21.52 -15.63
CA LEU A 122 26.15 -22.74 -14.85
C LEU A 122 25.53 -23.91 -15.63
N GLN A 123 24.75 -23.65 -16.69
CA GLN A 123 24.15 -24.71 -17.52
C GLN A 123 25.22 -25.59 -18.20
N HIS A 124 26.38 -25.02 -18.51
CA HIS A 124 27.47 -25.73 -19.18
C HIS A 124 28.52 -26.28 -18.20
N LEU A 125 28.50 -25.85 -16.94
CA LEU A 125 29.34 -26.42 -15.89
C LEU A 125 28.71 -27.72 -15.36
N HIS A 126 29.15 -28.86 -15.89
CA HIS A 126 28.88 -30.18 -15.31
C HIS A 126 29.71 -30.46 -14.04
N PHE A 127 30.01 -29.41 -13.26
CA PHE A 127 30.76 -29.54 -12.02
C PHE A 127 29.84 -30.14 -10.96
N LYS A 128 29.94 -31.45 -10.76
CA LYS A 128 29.44 -32.13 -9.58
C LYS A 128 30.59 -32.17 -8.58
N PRO A 129 30.74 -31.18 -7.67
CA PRO A 129 31.76 -31.28 -6.66
C PRO A 129 31.54 -32.57 -5.88
N GLU A 130 32.46 -33.51 -6.03
CA GLU A 130 32.45 -34.73 -5.24
C GLU A 130 32.89 -34.34 -3.83
N LEU A 131 31.91 -34.22 -2.94
CA LEU A 131 32.19 -34.04 -1.51
C LEU A 131 32.98 -35.24 -1.01
N ASN A 132 34.09 -34.96 -0.32
CA ASN A 132 34.83 -35.97 0.40
C ASN A 132 33.89 -36.72 1.36
N LYS A 133 34.06 -38.05 1.48
CA LYS A 133 33.21 -38.93 2.29
C LYS A 133 33.01 -38.40 3.71
N LYS A 134 34.08 -37.89 4.32
CA LYS A 134 34.04 -37.27 5.66
C LYS A 134 33.09 -36.07 5.73
N SER A 135 33.18 -35.14 4.77
CA SER A 135 32.30 -33.97 4.71
C SER A 135 30.86 -34.35 4.41
N ARG A 136 30.64 -35.42 3.62
CA ARG A 136 29.31 -35.96 3.37
C ARG A 136 28.68 -36.56 4.64
N ASP A 137 29.46 -37.26 5.44
CA ASP A 137 29.00 -37.83 6.71
C ASP A 137 28.72 -36.73 7.74
N GLU A 138 29.58 -35.70 7.84
CA GLU A 138 29.38 -34.55 8.74
C GLU A 138 28.15 -33.69 8.36
N THR A 139 27.84 -33.58 7.07
CA THR A 139 26.68 -32.81 6.58
C THR A 139 25.38 -33.61 6.54
N LYS A 140 25.42 -34.93 6.75
CA LYS A 140 24.25 -35.81 6.70
C LYS A 140 23.18 -35.42 7.73
N ASP A 141 23.62 -34.99 8.90
CA ASP A 141 22.74 -34.59 10.01
C ASP A 141 22.38 -33.10 9.97
N MET A 142 23.02 -32.32 9.09
CA MET A 142 22.70 -30.91 8.92
C MET A 142 21.45 -30.75 8.05
N LYS A 143 20.43 -30.08 8.62
CA LYS A 143 19.24 -29.66 7.86
C LYS A 143 19.62 -28.83 6.63
N LYS A 144 18.76 -28.79 5.62
CA LYS A 144 19.00 -27.95 4.42
C LYS A 144 19.12 -26.47 4.83
N LEU A 145 19.88 -25.68 4.07
CA LEU A 145 20.12 -24.27 4.40
C LEU A 145 18.81 -23.47 4.54
N ILE A 146 17.84 -23.73 3.67
CA ILE A 146 16.51 -23.12 3.69
C ILE A 146 15.82 -23.34 5.04
N GLU A 147 15.86 -24.56 5.57
CA GLU A 147 15.28 -24.92 6.87
C GLU A 147 16.04 -24.31 8.06
N ARG A 148 17.32 -23.94 7.88
CA ARG A 148 18.16 -23.29 8.89
C ARG A 148 18.10 -21.76 8.84
N GLN A 149 17.65 -21.19 7.74
CA GLN A 149 17.71 -19.75 7.48
C GLN A 149 16.91 -18.97 8.51
N ASP A 150 15.70 -19.43 8.83
CA ASP A 150 14.84 -18.80 9.82
C ASP A 150 15.50 -18.79 11.21
N GLY A 151 16.10 -19.90 11.61
CA GLY A 151 16.83 -20.00 12.89
C GLY A 151 18.05 -19.08 12.95
N MET A 152 18.80 -18.94 11.84
CA MET A 152 19.92 -17.99 11.77
C MET A 152 19.47 -16.54 11.85
N ILE A 153 18.37 -16.19 11.17
CA ILE A 153 17.79 -14.84 11.24
C ILE A 153 17.33 -14.54 12.67
N GLN A 154 16.64 -15.48 13.33
CA GLN A 154 16.22 -15.34 14.72
C GLN A 154 17.42 -15.15 15.66
N LYS A 155 18.48 -15.95 15.49
CA LYS A 155 19.70 -15.83 16.30
C LYS A 155 20.37 -14.46 16.12
N LYS A 156 20.51 -14.00 14.87
CA LYS A 156 21.05 -12.67 14.55
C LYS A 156 20.21 -11.55 15.18
N ASN A 157 18.89 -11.65 15.10
CA ASN A 157 17.99 -10.65 15.68
C ASN A 157 18.06 -10.64 17.21
N ALA A 158 18.16 -11.80 17.85
CA ALA A 158 18.34 -11.91 19.30
C ALA A 158 19.67 -11.30 19.76
N GLU A 159 20.74 -11.49 18.98
CA GLU A 159 22.05 -10.90 19.26
C GLU A 159 22.04 -9.36 19.10
N LEU A 160 21.44 -8.85 18.03
CA LEU A 160 21.22 -7.40 17.84
C LEU A 160 20.40 -6.80 18.98
N GLN A 161 19.37 -7.51 19.45
CA GLN A 161 18.56 -7.05 20.57
C GLN A 161 19.38 -6.98 21.86
N LYS A 162 20.20 -8.01 22.13
CA LYS A 162 21.12 -8.02 23.27
C LYS A 162 22.12 -6.86 23.23
N GLN A 163 22.63 -6.52 22.05
CA GLN A 163 23.52 -5.36 21.87
C GLN A 163 22.79 -4.03 22.18
N ARG A 164 21.55 -3.87 21.71
CA ARG A 164 20.73 -2.68 22.02
C ARG A 164 20.43 -2.56 23.50
N ASP A 165 20.16 -3.68 24.17
CA ASP A 165 19.88 -3.71 25.60
C ASP A 165 21.14 -3.40 26.41
N ALA A 166 22.30 -3.89 25.98
CA ALA A 166 23.59 -3.56 26.58
C ALA A 166 23.93 -2.07 26.42
N ALA A 167 23.73 -1.49 25.23
CA ALA A 167 23.92 -0.05 24.99
C ALA A 167 23.00 0.79 25.88
N ARG A 168 21.71 0.45 25.97
CA ARG A 168 20.78 1.14 26.89
C ARG A 168 21.19 1.01 28.36
N ALA A 169 21.72 -0.15 28.77
CA ALA A 169 22.21 -0.34 30.13
C ALA A 169 23.44 0.54 30.42
N GLN A 170 24.35 0.71 29.45
CA GLN A 170 25.49 1.62 29.54
C GLN A 170 25.02 3.07 29.66
N GLU A 171 24.09 3.52 28.79
CA GLU A 171 23.49 4.86 28.86
C GLU A 171 22.83 5.13 30.23
N MET A 172 22.13 4.14 30.81
CA MET A 172 21.54 4.25 32.14
C MET A 172 22.58 4.30 33.27
N GLN A 173 23.74 3.66 33.10
CA GLN A 173 24.83 3.73 34.08
C GLN A 173 25.54 5.09 34.03
N GLU A 174 25.66 5.70 32.86
CA GLU A 174 26.26 7.02 32.66
C GLU A 174 25.35 8.18 33.12
N CYS A 175 24.03 7.93 33.24
CA CYS A 175 23.10 8.89 33.82
C CYS A 175 23.36 9.09 35.33
N THR A 176 24.11 10.15 35.67
CA THR A 176 24.35 10.60 37.06
C THR A 176 23.10 11.16 37.75
N PHE A 177 22.05 11.47 36.99
CA PHE A 177 20.77 11.93 37.51
C PHE A 177 19.96 10.75 38.05
N LYS A 178 20.04 10.53 39.37
CA LYS A 178 19.15 9.65 40.12
C LYS A 178 18.04 10.50 40.71
N PRO A 179 16.92 10.76 40.00
CA PRO A 179 15.84 11.56 40.57
C PRO A 179 15.35 10.88 41.84
N MET A 180 15.56 11.52 43.00
CA MET A 180 14.95 11.11 44.26
C MET A 180 13.45 11.40 44.15
N LEU A 181 12.70 10.43 43.65
CA LEU A 181 11.25 10.48 43.46
C LEU A 181 10.50 10.38 44.81
N ALA A 182 10.73 11.33 45.72
CA ALA A 182 9.98 11.44 46.96
C ALA A 182 8.47 11.65 46.69
N GLY A 183 8.12 12.28 45.55
CA GLY A 183 6.74 12.49 45.10
C GLY A 183 6.04 11.25 44.51
N ALA A 184 6.78 10.26 43.99
CA ALA A 184 6.16 9.08 43.37
C ALA A 184 5.45 8.17 44.38
N LYS A 185 5.87 8.21 45.65
CA LYS A 185 5.21 7.48 46.75
C LYS A 185 3.81 8.01 47.05
N LYS A 186 3.56 9.32 46.92
CA LYS A 186 2.21 9.90 47.12
C LYS A 186 1.29 9.59 45.93
N GLY A 187 1.80 9.65 44.70
CA GLY A 187 1.05 9.30 43.49
C GLY A 187 0.62 7.83 43.47
N THR A 188 1.51 6.92 43.90
CA THR A 188 1.19 5.49 43.99
C THR A 188 0.11 5.17 45.02
N ILE A 189 0.08 5.86 46.17
CA ILE A 189 -0.97 5.71 47.19
C ILE A 189 -2.34 6.19 46.65
N LEU A 190 -2.37 7.33 45.94
CA LEU A 190 -3.59 7.85 45.31
C LEU A 190 -4.13 6.91 44.20
N LEU A 191 -3.26 6.34 43.36
CA LEU A 191 -3.67 5.37 42.34
C LEU A 191 -4.22 4.06 42.94
N LYS A 192 -3.60 3.53 44.01
CA LYS A 192 -4.13 2.36 44.75
C LYS A 192 -5.53 2.61 45.28
N ARG A 193 -5.79 3.81 45.81
CA ARG A 193 -7.09 4.20 46.35
C ARG A 193 -8.17 4.35 45.27
N ALA A 194 -7.78 4.62 44.02
CA ALA A 194 -8.66 4.69 42.85
C ALA A 194 -8.90 3.33 42.15
N GLY A 195 -8.48 2.21 42.76
CA GLY A 195 -8.62 0.86 42.18
C GLY A 195 -7.77 0.60 40.93
N LYS A 196 -6.92 1.55 40.54
CA LYS A 196 -5.97 1.38 39.44
C LYS A 196 -4.70 0.75 40.00
N SER A 197 -4.49 -0.52 39.69
CA SER A 197 -3.27 -1.25 40.03
C SER A 197 -2.04 -0.41 39.69
N THR A 198 -1.20 -0.16 40.68
CA THR A 198 0.08 0.55 40.56
C THR A 198 1.19 -0.34 40.02
N GLN A 199 0.89 -1.59 39.67
CA GLN A 199 1.69 -2.25 38.67
C GLN A 199 1.38 -1.54 37.35
N GLY A 200 2.08 -0.41 37.14
CA GLY A 200 2.30 0.12 35.82
C GLY A 200 2.66 -1.10 34.98
N LYS A 201 1.85 -1.34 33.95
CA LYS A 201 2.00 -2.45 33.01
C LYS A 201 3.49 -2.69 32.87
N ARG A 202 3.95 -3.86 33.33
CA ARG A 202 5.38 -4.23 33.31
C ARG A 202 5.91 -3.85 31.93
N ALA A 203 7.14 -3.36 31.77
CA ALA A 203 7.64 -2.98 30.44
C ALA A 203 7.34 -4.07 29.37
N ASP A 204 7.38 -5.34 29.80
CA ASP A 204 6.93 -6.51 29.04
C ASP A 204 5.44 -6.51 28.65
N GLU A 205 4.52 -6.11 29.53
CA GLU A 205 3.09 -5.93 29.19
C GLU A 205 2.85 -4.75 28.25
N MET A 206 3.67 -3.69 28.28
CA MET A 206 3.59 -2.61 27.29
C MET A 206 4.11 -3.06 25.92
N LEU A 207 5.23 -3.78 25.88
CA LEU A 207 5.77 -4.39 24.66
C LEU A 207 4.81 -5.44 24.08
N ASN A 208 4.21 -6.26 24.94
CA ASN A 208 3.18 -7.22 24.53
C ASN A 208 1.91 -6.51 24.08
N TRP A 209 1.56 -5.36 24.67
CA TRP A 209 0.42 -4.57 24.22
C TRP A 209 0.64 -3.98 22.82
N GLU A 210 1.84 -3.52 22.49
CA GLU A 210 2.16 -3.05 21.13
C GLU A 210 2.10 -4.19 20.12
N LYS A 211 2.70 -5.34 20.44
CA LYS A 211 2.60 -6.55 19.62
C LYS A 211 1.15 -6.98 19.43
N ASP A 212 0.35 -7.04 20.49
CA ASP A 212 -1.08 -7.38 20.44
C ASP A 212 -1.92 -6.35 19.70
N LYS A 213 -1.50 -5.09 19.68
CA LYS A 213 -2.16 -4.03 18.91
C LYS A 213 -1.82 -4.19 17.44
N GLU A 214 -0.57 -4.50 17.11
CA GLU A 214 -0.10 -4.72 15.75
C GLU A 214 -0.70 -5.99 15.14
N THR A 215 -0.73 -7.11 15.88
CA THR A 215 -1.38 -8.35 15.44
C THR A 215 -2.86 -8.14 15.17
N ARG A 216 -3.59 -7.44 16.05
CA ARG A 216 -5.00 -7.10 15.82
C ARG A 216 -5.21 -6.15 14.65
N ARG A 217 -4.27 -5.22 14.40
CA ARG A 217 -4.30 -4.37 13.21
C ARG A 217 -4.10 -5.20 11.94
N LEU A 218 -3.16 -6.15 11.97
CA LEU A 218 -2.86 -7.04 10.85
C LEU A 218 -4.05 -7.96 10.54
N GLN A 219 -4.63 -8.59 11.55
CA GLN A 219 -5.83 -9.42 11.43
C GLN A 219 -7.01 -8.62 10.86
N ARG A 220 -7.23 -7.39 11.35
CA ARG A 220 -8.27 -6.51 10.78
C ARG A 220 -8.00 -6.14 9.33
N LYS A 221 -6.74 -5.89 8.97
CA LYS A 221 -6.36 -5.60 7.59
C LYS A 221 -6.61 -6.81 6.70
N GLN A 222 -6.20 -8.00 7.13
CA GLN A 222 -6.43 -9.25 6.41
C GLN A 222 -7.93 -9.52 6.20
N ILE A 223 -8.76 -9.33 7.23
CA ILE A 223 -10.22 -9.48 7.11
C ILE A 223 -10.79 -8.49 6.07
N VAL A 224 -10.31 -7.24 6.05
CA VAL A 224 -10.76 -6.25 5.06
C VAL A 224 -10.29 -6.63 3.66
N GLU A 225 -9.05 -7.09 3.52
CA GLU A 225 -8.48 -7.56 2.24
C GLU A 225 -9.25 -8.78 1.72
N GLU A 226 -9.56 -9.77 2.57
CA GLU A 226 -10.41 -10.91 2.22
C GLU A 226 -11.84 -10.49 1.84
N MET A 227 -12.41 -9.48 2.51
CA MET A 227 -13.69 -8.89 2.12
C MET A 227 -13.61 -8.19 0.76
N GLU A 228 -12.57 -7.37 0.53
CA GLU A 228 -12.33 -6.68 -0.73
C GLU A 228 -12.09 -7.69 -1.86
N GLU A 229 -11.34 -8.76 -1.62
CA GLU A 229 -11.14 -9.86 -2.58
C GLU A 229 -12.44 -10.61 -2.88
N ALA A 230 -13.27 -10.85 -1.86
CA ALA A 230 -14.61 -11.43 -2.03
C ALA A 230 -15.59 -10.50 -2.77
N GLU A 231 -15.41 -9.18 -2.64
CA GLU A 231 -16.19 -8.16 -3.36
C GLU A 231 -15.65 -7.91 -4.80
N LEU A 232 -14.34 -8.00 -5.01
CA LEU A 232 -13.64 -7.81 -6.30
C LEU A 232 -13.73 -9.07 -7.18
N SER A 233 -13.74 -10.26 -6.59
CA SER A 233 -14.11 -11.47 -7.32
C SER A 233 -15.62 -11.43 -7.54
N PHE A 234 -16.02 -10.97 -8.73
CA PHE A 234 -17.41 -10.99 -9.19
C PHE A 234 -17.88 -12.43 -9.37
N ALA A 235 -18.07 -13.14 -8.26
CA ALA A 235 -18.73 -14.42 -8.16
C ALA A 235 -20.17 -14.11 -7.73
N PRO A 236 -21.09 -13.84 -8.69
CA PRO A 236 -22.44 -13.43 -8.35
C PRO A 236 -23.06 -14.49 -7.43
N HIS A 237 -23.33 -14.10 -6.19
CA HIS A 237 -23.98 -15.00 -5.24
C HIS A 237 -25.42 -15.22 -5.70
N LEU A 238 -25.64 -16.27 -6.48
CA LEU A 238 -26.95 -16.69 -6.93
C LEU A 238 -27.80 -17.02 -5.70
N ASN A 239 -28.93 -16.32 -5.54
CA ASN A 239 -29.89 -16.60 -4.50
C ASN A 239 -30.24 -18.10 -4.48
N ARG A 240 -30.34 -18.72 -3.30
CA ARG A 240 -30.68 -20.15 -3.13
C ARG A 240 -31.91 -20.58 -3.94
N ARG A 241 -32.90 -19.72 -4.12
CA ARG A 241 -34.06 -19.99 -5.00
C ARG A 241 -33.68 -20.08 -6.48
N SER A 242 -32.81 -19.19 -6.95
CA SER A 242 -32.28 -19.21 -8.32
C SER A 242 -31.42 -20.45 -8.57
N LEU A 243 -30.63 -20.86 -7.57
CA LEU A 243 -29.89 -22.14 -7.59
C LEU A 243 -30.84 -23.35 -7.68
N MET A 244 -31.90 -23.39 -6.86
CA MET A 244 -32.89 -24.48 -6.97
C MET A 244 -33.67 -24.46 -8.29
N LEU A 245 -33.96 -23.28 -8.84
CA LEU A 245 -34.62 -23.16 -10.14
C LEU A 245 -33.72 -23.64 -11.27
N THR A 246 -32.44 -23.27 -11.27
CA THR A 246 -31.45 -23.73 -12.27
C THR A 246 -31.26 -25.24 -12.18
N GLU A 247 -31.11 -25.81 -10.97
CA GLU A 247 -31.08 -27.26 -10.81
C GLU A 247 -32.34 -27.96 -11.30
N LYS A 248 -33.52 -27.39 -11.01
CA LYS A 248 -34.80 -27.93 -11.48
C LYS A 248 -34.89 -27.88 -13.00
N MET A 249 -34.51 -26.78 -13.63
CA MET A 249 -34.49 -26.65 -15.10
C MET A 249 -33.46 -27.57 -15.77
N ARG A 250 -32.31 -27.81 -15.11
CA ARG A 250 -31.32 -28.81 -15.54
C ARG A 250 -31.89 -30.24 -15.46
N LYS A 251 -32.57 -30.59 -14.36
CA LYS A 251 -33.24 -31.89 -14.19
C LYS A 251 -34.37 -32.09 -15.20
N GLU A 252 -35.12 -31.03 -15.51
CA GLU A 252 -36.19 -31.03 -16.51
C GLU A 252 -35.67 -30.98 -17.96
N GLY A 253 -34.35 -30.88 -18.17
CA GLY A 253 -33.74 -30.82 -19.49
C GLY A 253 -34.12 -29.56 -20.30
N LYS A 254 -34.54 -28.48 -19.64
CA LYS A 254 -34.97 -27.23 -20.30
C LYS A 254 -33.80 -26.44 -20.90
N TYR A 255 -32.59 -26.68 -20.41
CA TYR A 255 -31.36 -26.19 -21.00
C TYR A 255 -30.26 -27.23 -20.79
N THR A 256 -29.26 -27.19 -21.67
CA THR A 256 -28.04 -28.01 -21.56
C THR A 256 -26.85 -27.09 -21.34
N VAL A 257 -25.93 -27.51 -20.48
CA VAL A 257 -24.68 -26.77 -20.24
C VAL A 257 -23.61 -27.45 -21.09
N ASP A 258 -23.02 -26.70 -22.01
CA ASP A 258 -21.87 -27.20 -22.76
C ASP A 258 -20.69 -27.38 -21.81
N ARG A 259 -20.13 -28.59 -21.76
CA ARG A 259 -19.05 -28.96 -20.85
C ARG A 259 -17.73 -28.26 -21.19
N ALA A 260 -17.53 -27.88 -22.46
CA ALA A 260 -16.30 -27.23 -22.89
C ALA A 260 -16.30 -25.72 -22.62
N THR A 261 -17.43 -25.05 -22.89
CA THR A 261 -17.53 -23.58 -22.79
C THR A 261 -18.22 -23.09 -21.51
N GLY A 262 -18.93 -23.96 -20.80
CA GLY A 262 -19.77 -23.59 -19.66
C GLY A 262 -21.02 -22.78 -20.03
N GLN A 263 -21.29 -22.57 -21.32
CA GLN A 263 -22.45 -21.80 -21.77
C GLN A 263 -23.72 -22.66 -21.72
N THR A 264 -24.82 -22.04 -21.28
CA THR A 264 -26.16 -22.66 -21.31
C THR A 264 -26.79 -22.47 -22.68
N ALA A 265 -26.97 -23.55 -23.43
CA ALA A 265 -27.80 -23.56 -24.63
C ALA A 265 -29.24 -23.89 -24.21
N SER A 266 -30.17 -22.95 -24.39
CA SER A 266 -31.59 -23.24 -24.19
C SER A 266 -32.06 -24.18 -25.29
N THR A 267 -32.57 -25.36 -24.94
CA THR A 267 -33.18 -26.24 -25.94
C THR A 267 -34.39 -25.54 -26.54
N PRO A 268 -34.47 -25.37 -27.87
CA PRO A 268 -35.60 -24.71 -28.50
C PRO A 268 -36.88 -25.45 -28.12
N ARG A 269 -37.84 -24.71 -27.53
CA ARG A 269 -39.14 -25.27 -27.13
C ARG A 269 -39.82 -25.83 -28.37
N ARG A 270 -40.00 -27.16 -28.42
CA ARG A 270 -40.74 -27.88 -29.47
C ARG A 270 -42.21 -27.43 -29.64
N HIS A 271 -42.74 -26.60 -28.74
CA HIS A 271 -44.10 -26.06 -28.83
C HIS A 271 -44.25 -24.79 -29.70
N ALA A 272 -43.16 -24.14 -30.13
CA ALA A 272 -43.26 -22.97 -31.01
C ALA A 272 -43.73 -23.35 -32.43
N GLY A 273 -43.45 -24.56 -32.91
CA GLY A 273 -43.82 -24.99 -34.27
C GLY A 273 -45.32 -25.23 -34.48
N LYS A 274 -46.06 -25.67 -33.46
CA LYS A 274 -47.50 -25.93 -33.59
C LYS A 274 -48.35 -24.66 -33.49
N LEU A 275 -47.97 -23.71 -32.63
CA LEU A 275 -48.70 -22.44 -32.48
C LEU A 275 -48.33 -21.41 -33.55
N ALA A 276 -47.10 -21.40 -34.06
CA ALA A 276 -46.73 -20.51 -35.17
C ALA A 276 -47.45 -20.89 -36.49
N GLY A 277 -47.73 -22.18 -36.72
CA GLY A 277 -48.54 -22.63 -37.85
C GLY A 277 -50.01 -22.21 -37.76
N GLU A 278 -50.61 -22.24 -36.56
CA GLU A 278 -52.00 -21.80 -36.34
C GLU A 278 -52.17 -20.28 -36.30
N LEU A 279 -51.15 -19.53 -35.85
CA LEU A 279 -51.17 -18.06 -35.85
C LEU A 279 -50.86 -17.46 -37.24
N ALA A 280 -50.00 -18.09 -38.04
CA ALA A 280 -49.76 -17.67 -39.42
C ALA A 280 -51.00 -17.88 -40.32
N ALA A 281 -51.83 -18.89 -40.01
CA ALA A 281 -53.11 -19.11 -40.70
C ALA A 281 -54.23 -18.12 -40.27
N LYS A 282 -54.00 -17.33 -39.21
CA LYS A 282 -54.93 -16.27 -38.74
C LYS A 282 -54.39 -14.84 -38.89
N ALA A 283 -53.22 -14.68 -39.50
CA ALA A 283 -52.58 -13.37 -39.71
C ALA A 283 -53.23 -12.50 -40.81
N SER A 284 -54.37 -12.91 -41.37
CA SER A 284 -55.18 -12.09 -42.29
C SER A 284 -56.53 -11.66 -41.69
N VAL A 285 -56.64 -11.53 -40.37
CA VAL A 285 -57.78 -10.82 -39.77
C VAL A 285 -57.50 -9.32 -39.88
N ALA A 286 -57.94 -8.73 -41.00
CA ALA A 286 -58.10 -7.28 -41.13
C ALA A 286 -59.20 -6.84 -40.15
N GLY A 287 -58.88 -5.99 -39.18
CA GLY A 287 -59.88 -5.45 -38.23
C GLY A 287 -59.47 -5.30 -36.77
N HIS A 288 -58.18 -5.32 -36.40
CA HIS A 288 -57.74 -4.99 -35.02
C HIS A 288 -57.48 -3.48 -34.81
N GLU A 289 -57.93 -2.62 -35.71
CA GLU A 289 -57.83 -1.16 -35.57
C GLU A 289 -58.83 -0.57 -34.56
N GLU A 290 -59.87 -1.33 -34.18
CA GLU A 290 -60.80 -0.97 -33.11
C GLU A 290 -60.48 -1.61 -31.74
N GLU A 291 -59.53 -2.55 -31.67
CA GLU A 291 -59.08 -3.11 -30.39
C GLU A 291 -58.16 -2.11 -29.69
N THR A 292 -58.79 -1.13 -29.05
CA THR A 292 -58.17 -0.18 -28.15
C THR A 292 -57.47 -0.98 -27.06
N PHE A 293 -56.14 -1.03 -27.12
CA PHE A 293 -55.29 -1.70 -26.16
C PHE A 293 -55.57 -1.13 -24.76
N THR A 294 -56.44 -1.80 -24.01
CA THR A 294 -56.71 -1.51 -22.61
C THR A 294 -55.84 -2.47 -21.81
N PRO A 295 -54.65 -2.04 -21.35
CA PRO A 295 -53.79 -2.91 -20.57
C PRO A 295 -54.58 -3.38 -19.36
N VAL A 296 -54.81 -4.69 -19.26
CA VAL A 296 -55.42 -5.30 -18.08
C VAL A 296 -54.38 -5.24 -16.96
N ILE A 297 -54.36 -4.11 -16.26
CA ILE A 297 -53.50 -3.90 -15.10
C ILE A 297 -53.98 -4.87 -14.01
N ASN A 298 -53.17 -5.89 -13.75
CA ASN A 298 -53.44 -6.92 -12.75
C ASN A 298 -53.73 -6.25 -11.38
N THR A 299 -54.63 -6.82 -10.58
CA THR A 299 -55.08 -6.24 -9.29
C THR A 299 -53.93 -6.05 -8.28
N ARG A 300 -52.79 -6.72 -8.48
CA ARG A 300 -51.56 -6.53 -7.69
C ARG A 300 -50.88 -5.17 -7.91
N SER A 301 -51.15 -4.53 -9.05
CA SER A 301 -50.63 -3.20 -9.41
C SER A 301 -51.57 -2.06 -8.99
N ALA A 302 -52.74 -2.37 -8.42
CA ALA A 302 -53.62 -1.35 -7.89
C ALA A 302 -52.85 -0.53 -6.83
N PRO A 303 -52.86 0.81 -6.92
CA PRO A 303 -52.20 1.66 -5.92
C PRO A 303 -52.80 1.31 -4.56
N ARG A 304 -51.96 0.84 -3.64
CA ARG A 304 -52.36 0.68 -2.24
C ARG A 304 -52.68 2.06 -1.72
N SER A 305 -53.97 2.33 -1.51
CA SER A 305 -54.50 3.63 -1.11
C SER A 305 -53.87 4.07 0.22
N GLY A 306 -53.24 5.26 0.23
CA GLY A 306 -52.95 5.98 1.46
C GLY A 306 -51.49 6.41 1.68
N GLN A 307 -50.52 5.89 0.94
CA GLN A 307 -49.12 6.37 1.03
C GLN A 307 -48.60 6.76 -0.35
N ASP A 308 -47.96 7.93 -0.41
CA ASP A 308 -47.23 8.39 -1.58
C ASP A 308 -46.20 7.33 -2.00
N VAL A 309 -46.14 7.08 -3.31
CA VAL A 309 -45.27 6.06 -3.91
C VAL A 309 -43.81 6.36 -3.58
N HIS A 310 -43.43 7.65 -3.55
CA HIS A 310 -42.08 8.09 -3.20
C HIS A 310 -41.72 7.74 -1.76
N SER A 311 -42.59 8.06 -0.80
CA SER A 311 -42.38 7.73 0.62
C SER A 311 -42.21 6.22 0.83
N ARG A 312 -43.03 5.40 0.17
CA ARG A 312 -42.93 3.94 0.27
C ARG A 312 -41.64 3.39 -0.35
N LEU A 313 -41.22 3.92 -1.50
CA LEU A 313 -39.95 3.53 -2.12
C LEU A 313 -38.76 3.94 -1.27
N TYR A 314 -38.81 5.13 -0.66
CA TYR A 314 -37.80 5.63 0.26
C TYR A 314 -37.71 4.77 1.52
N GLU A 315 -38.83 4.50 2.21
CA GLU A 315 -38.86 3.61 3.38
C GLU A 315 -38.28 2.24 3.06
N LYS A 316 -38.63 1.67 1.90
CA LYS A 316 -38.09 0.38 1.44
C LYS A 316 -36.59 0.43 1.17
N ALA A 317 -36.09 1.53 0.58
CA ALA A 317 -34.66 1.72 0.34
C ALA A 317 -33.89 1.88 1.66
N VAL A 318 -34.43 2.65 2.61
CA VAL A 318 -33.88 2.80 3.96
C VAL A 318 -33.85 1.46 4.68
N GLU A 319 -34.94 0.69 4.63
CA GLU A 319 -35.00 -0.65 5.23
C GLU A 319 -33.98 -1.60 4.60
N GLN A 320 -33.82 -1.59 3.28
CA GLN A 320 -32.80 -2.39 2.59
C GLN A 320 -31.38 -2.00 3.02
N ASN A 321 -31.08 -0.70 3.14
CA ASN A 321 -29.78 -0.23 3.61
C ASN A 321 -29.51 -0.61 5.07
N ILE A 322 -30.51 -0.49 5.94
CA ILE A 322 -30.41 -0.93 7.35
C ILE A 322 -30.13 -2.43 7.40
N ASN A 323 -30.84 -3.24 6.61
CA ASN A 323 -30.64 -4.68 6.58
C ASN A 323 -29.24 -5.05 6.08
N LYS A 324 -28.75 -4.43 5.00
CA LYS A 324 -27.37 -4.63 4.52
C LYS A 324 -26.32 -4.25 5.57
N HIS A 325 -26.52 -3.12 6.26
CA HIS A 325 -25.62 -2.68 7.32
C HIS A 325 -25.60 -3.68 8.49
N ASN A 326 -26.77 -4.16 8.92
CA ASN A 326 -26.88 -5.16 9.98
C ASN A 326 -26.23 -6.49 9.58
N GLU A 327 -26.42 -6.94 8.34
CA GLU A 327 -25.76 -8.14 7.80
C GLU A 327 -24.23 -8.00 7.82
N GLN A 328 -23.69 -6.85 7.41
CA GLN A 328 -22.26 -6.55 7.49
C GLN A 328 -21.74 -6.54 8.94
N LEU A 329 -22.50 -5.95 9.87
CA LEU A 329 -22.14 -5.96 11.29
C LEU A 329 -22.15 -7.38 11.87
N ASP A 330 -23.13 -8.20 11.52
CA ASP A 330 -23.22 -9.59 11.97
C ASP A 330 -22.08 -10.43 11.38
N LEU A 331 -21.73 -10.23 10.11
CA LEU A 331 -20.59 -10.87 9.46
C LEU A 331 -19.29 -10.48 10.17
N ARG A 332 -19.08 -9.18 10.41
CA ARG A 332 -17.93 -8.66 11.15
C ARG A 332 -17.87 -9.23 12.58
N LYS A 333 -19.00 -9.35 13.27
CA LYS A 333 -19.06 -9.97 14.60
C LYS A 333 -18.70 -11.45 14.57
N ARG A 334 -19.16 -12.21 13.56
CA ARG A 334 -18.82 -13.63 13.39
C ARG A 334 -17.32 -13.80 13.14
N LEU A 335 -16.74 -13.00 12.25
CA LEU A 335 -15.31 -13.04 11.94
C LEU A 335 -14.44 -12.59 13.11
N LEU A 336 -14.88 -11.58 13.88
CA LEU A 336 -14.17 -11.11 15.06
C LEU A 336 -14.39 -11.97 16.31
N LYS A 337 -15.22 -13.03 16.24
CA LYS A 337 -15.53 -13.90 17.39
C LYS A 337 -14.32 -14.71 17.84
N GLU A 338 -13.39 -14.98 16.92
CA GLU A 338 -12.15 -15.71 17.21
C GLU A 338 -10.99 -14.78 17.64
N VAL A 339 -11.15 -13.46 17.51
CA VAL A 339 -10.15 -12.50 17.97
C VAL A 339 -10.35 -12.27 19.46
N PRO A 340 -9.34 -12.55 20.32
CA PRO A 340 -9.43 -12.29 21.76
C PRO A 340 -9.76 -10.82 22.02
N GLN A 341 -10.96 -10.56 22.53
CA GLN A 341 -11.42 -9.22 22.90
C GLN A 341 -11.03 -8.90 24.33
N LYS A 342 -10.79 -7.61 24.64
CA LYS A 342 -10.54 -7.21 26.02
C LYS A 342 -11.83 -7.28 26.84
N LYS A 343 -11.71 -7.55 28.15
CA LYS A 343 -12.86 -7.63 29.08
C LYS A 343 -13.82 -6.42 28.99
N TRP A 344 -13.28 -5.21 28.84
CA TRP A 344 -14.11 -4.00 28.69
C TRP A 344 -14.78 -3.87 27.31
N GLU A 345 -14.22 -4.48 26.25
CA GLU A 345 -14.85 -4.53 24.92
C GLU A 345 -16.03 -5.51 24.92
N THR A 346 -15.89 -6.64 25.64
CA THR A 346 -16.99 -7.58 25.87
C THR A 346 -18.10 -6.99 26.72
N GLU A 347 -17.76 -6.21 27.76
CA GLU A 347 -18.75 -5.49 28.59
C GLU A 347 -19.52 -4.45 27.76
N ARG A 348 -18.86 -3.74 26.83
CA ARG A 348 -19.50 -2.77 25.94
C ARG A 348 -20.41 -3.43 24.89
N MET A 349 -20.02 -4.60 24.37
CA MET A 349 -20.86 -5.39 23.45
C MET A 349 -22.10 -5.98 24.14
N GLN A 350 -22.04 -6.23 25.44
CA GLN A 350 -23.18 -6.70 26.24
C GLN A 350 -24.11 -5.56 26.67
N GLY A 351 -23.59 -4.34 26.87
CA GLY A 351 -24.36 -3.20 27.40
C GLY A 351 -25.21 -2.42 26.40
N SER A 352 -24.97 -2.53 25.09
CA SER A 352 -25.80 -1.90 24.07
C SER A 352 -25.67 -2.67 22.75
N GLY A 353 -26.62 -3.58 22.52
CA GLY A 353 -26.69 -4.31 21.26
C GLY A 353 -26.97 -3.35 20.10
N PRO A 354 -26.63 -3.72 18.85
CA PRO A 354 -26.96 -2.94 17.64
C PRO A 354 -28.45 -2.58 17.55
N ALA A 355 -29.32 -3.41 18.14
CA ALA A 355 -30.74 -3.14 18.25
C ALA A 355 -31.07 -1.82 18.96
N ALA A 356 -30.30 -1.42 19.98
CA ALA A 356 -30.52 -0.16 20.70
C ALA A 356 -30.15 1.06 19.84
N TRP A 357 -29.08 0.97 19.04
CA TRP A 357 -28.70 2.02 18.09
C TRP A 357 -29.72 2.13 16.94
N VAL A 358 -30.18 1.00 16.39
CA VAL A 358 -31.19 0.98 15.33
C VAL A 358 -32.56 1.49 15.81
N GLN A 359 -32.93 1.22 17.07
CA GLN A 359 -34.14 1.79 17.66
C GLN A 359 -34.03 3.31 17.83
N SER A 360 -32.86 3.81 18.27
CA SER A 360 -32.58 5.26 18.33
C SER A 360 -32.63 5.92 16.96
N ALA A 361 -31.98 5.34 15.95
CA ALA A 361 -31.97 5.90 14.59
C ALA A 361 -33.37 5.88 13.94
N ARG A 362 -34.17 4.83 14.19
CA ARG A 362 -35.57 4.76 13.73
C ARG A 362 -36.47 5.77 14.44
N SER A 363 -36.26 6.03 15.73
CA SER A 363 -37.00 7.09 16.42
C SER A 363 -36.58 8.47 15.94
N ASP A 364 -35.29 8.69 15.64
CA ASP A 364 -34.79 9.99 15.17
C ASP A 364 -35.31 10.33 13.76
N VAL A 365 -35.43 9.33 12.88
CA VAL A 365 -36.02 9.52 11.54
C VAL A 365 -37.53 9.74 11.60
N LYS A 366 -38.25 9.08 12.53
CA LYS A 366 -39.70 9.30 12.72
C LYS A 366 -40.02 10.64 13.39
N ASN A 367 -39.12 11.12 14.25
CA ASN A 367 -39.27 12.40 14.95
C ASN A 367 -38.77 13.60 14.13
N ARG A 368 -37.97 13.37 13.08
CA ARG A 368 -37.75 14.35 12.00
C ARG A 368 -39.00 14.40 11.13
N SER A 369 -40.06 15.01 11.64
CA SER A 369 -41.09 15.55 10.77
C SER A 369 -40.41 16.41 9.72
N PHE A 370 -40.78 16.18 8.47
CA PHE A 370 -40.33 16.90 7.29
C PHE A 370 -40.79 18.36 7.43
N SER A 371 -40.06 19.16 8.22
CA SER A 371 -40.24 20.61 8.29
C SER A 371 -39.72 21.17 6.98
N GLN A 372 -40.65 21.46 6.07
CA GLN A 372 -40.41 21.96 4.72
C GLN A 372 -39.84 23.40 4.70
N ASP A 373 -39.35 23.91 5.84
CA ASP A 373 -39.15 25.34 6.10
C ASP A 373 -37.74 25.70 6.62
N THR A 374 -36.78 24.80 6.50
CA THR A 374 -35.36 25.14 6.70
C THR A 374 -34.62 24.97 5.39
N MET A 375 -34.72 25.99 4.53
CA MET A 375 -33.58 26.30 3.68
C MET A 375 -32.39 26.48 4.62
N ILE A 376 -31.36 25.67 4.39
CA ILE A 376 -30.11 25.71 5.13
C ILE A 376 -29.48 27.07 4.81
N ASP A 377 -29.62 28.01 5.73
CA ASP A 377 -28.83 29.23 5.77
C ASP A 377 -27.46 28.83 6.36
N ASP A 378 -26.48 28.59 5.48
CA ASP A 378 -25.10 28.22 5.79
C ASP A 378 -24.34 29.28 6.61
N SER A 379 -24.99 30.37 7.04
CA SER A 379 -24.36 31.46 7.81
C SER A 379 -24.30 31.25 9.32
N LEU A 380 -24.90 30.18 9.86
CA LEU A 380 -25.00 29.94 11.31
C LEU A 380 -24.43 28.60 11.80
N ASP A 381 -23.59 27.93 11.00
CA ASP A 381 -22.74 26.88 11.54
C ASP A 381 -21.61 27.52 12.37
N PRO A 382 -21.51 27.26 13.69
CA PRO A 382 -20.41 27.77 14.49
C PRO A 382 -19.10 27.20 13.93
N PRO A 383 -18.07 28.03 13.69
CA PRO A 383 -16.84 27.56 13.08
C PRO A 383 -16.25 26.40 13.90
N ILE A 384 -16.18 25.23 13.27
CA ILE A 384 -15.53 24.06 13.82
C ILE A 384 -14.04 24.43 13.99
N ASN A 385 -13.60 24.55 15.25
CA ASN A 385 -12.28 24.99 15.73
C ASN A 385 -12.12 26.49 16.08
N VAL A 386 -13.03 27.07 16.86
CA VAL A 386 -12.67 28.25 17.66
C VAL A 386 -11.82 27.79 18.85
N LEU A 387 -10.50 27.95 18.74
CA LEU A 387 -9.59 27.83 19.87
C LEU A 387 -9.71 29.11 20.70
N GLU A 388 -10.38 29.03 21.84
CA GLU A 388 -10.36 30.13 22.81
C GLU A 388 -8.92 30.35 23.29
N TYR A 389 -8.44 31.57 23.13
CA TYR A 389 -7.10 31.95 23.53
C TYR A 389 -7.00 31.99 25.05
N ASP A 390 -6.20 31.09 25.63
CA ASP A 390 -5.91 31.11 27.07
C ASP A 390 -4.71 32.05 27.33
N PRO A 391 -4.92 33.19 28.03
CA PRO A 391 -3.87 34.19 28.30
C PRO A 391 -2.68 33.63 29.09
N LYS A 392 -2.79 32.44 29.68
CA LYS A 392 -1.68 31.72 30.31
C LYS A 392 -0.52 31.42 29.36
N TYR A 393 -0.75 31.39 28.05
CA TYR A 393 0.28 31.08 27.05
C TYR A 393 0.89 32.30 26.34
N ASN A 394 0.63 33.53 26.82
CA ASN A 394 1.18 34.77 26.26
C ASN A 394 2.72 34.76 26.10
N PHE A 395 3.43 34.08 27.01
CA PHE A 395 4.90 34.00 26.98
C PHE A 395 5.46 33.31 25.73
N ILE A 396 4.66 32.48 25.04
CA ILE A 396 5.06 31.83 23.78
C ILE A 396 5.10 32.86 22.64
N LEU A 397 4.13 33.77 22.62
CA LEU A 397 4.03 34.82 21.60
C LEU A 397 5.06 35.93 21.83
N GLU A 398 5.40 36.25 23.07
CA GLU A 398 6.47 37.20 23.39
C GLU A 398 7.85 36.71 22.92
N LYS A 399 8.14 35.41 23.03
CA LYS A 399 9.41 34.84 22.53
C LYS A 399 9.57 34.93 21.02
N ILE A 400 8.47 34.90 20.25
CA ILE A 400 8.51 34.98 18.78
C ILE A 400 8.79 36.42 18.31
N ARG A 401 8.40 37.45 19.10
CA ARG A 401 8.69 38.85 18.76
C ARG A 401 10.15 39.26 18.98
N PHE A 402 10.89 38.56 19.84
CA PHE A 402 12.29 38.88 20.14
C PHE A 402 13.32 38.23 19.22
N SER A 403 12.94 37.26 18.38
CA SER A 403 13.88 36.62 17.43
C SER A 403 13.92 37.28 16.04
N GLY A 404 13.33 38.48 15.90
CA GLY A 404 13.20 39.21 14.63
C GLY A 404 13.88 40.57 14.59
N GLN A 405 14.78 40.89 15.53
CA GLN A 405 15.66 42.07 15.47
C GLN A 405 17.12 41.65 15.34
#